data_AF-A0A3S9VPG4-F1
#
_entry.id   AF-A0A3S9VPG4-F1
#
_cell.length_a   1.000
_cell.length_b   1.000
_cell.length_c   1.000
_cell.angle_alpha   90.00
_cell.angle_beta   90.00
_cell.angle_gamma   90.00
#
_symmetry.space_group_name_H-M   'P 1'
#
loop_
_entity.id
_entity.type
_entity.pdbx_description
1 polymer ?
#
loop_
_entity_poly.entity_id
_entity_poly.type
_entity_poly.pdbx_seq_one_letter_code
_entity_poly.pdbx_strand_id
1 'polypeptide(L)'
;MTYQDALDYLRIAENAYNVQAYSESAEIVEKLAYFAIDRENGLSPQQRVEITEAVKQAIGRFTFCPDEYIWEKTCGLIDLFRWQIK
;
A
#
# COMPACT_ATOMS: atom_id res chain seq x y z
N MET A 1 -0.36 -14.31 -2.43
CA MET A 1 -1.26 -13.45 -1.64
C MET A 1 -2.58 -13.41 -2.36
N THR A 2 -3.69 -13.64 -1.67
CA THR A 2 -5.05 -13.56 -2.21
C THR A 2 -5.64 -12.16 -1.99
N TYR A 3 -6.81 -11.88 -2.56
CA TYR A 3 -7.56 -10.66 -2.25
C TYR A 3 -7.84 -10.51 -0.75
N GLN A 4 -8.25 -11.59 -0.08
CA GLN A 4 -8.55 -11.56 1.35
C GLN A 4 -7.29 -11.29 2.18
N ASP A 5 -6.17 -11.94 1.83
CA ASP A 5 -4.88 -11.67 2.49
C ASP A 5 -4.50 -10.20 2.37
N ALA A 6 -4.70 -9.58 1.20
CA ALA A 6 -4.38 -8.18 0.96
C ALA A 6 -5.23 -7.24 1.84
N LEU A 7 -6.52 -7.54 2.03
CA LEU A 7 -7.39 -6.80 2.95
C LEU A 7 -6.92 -6.94 4.40
N ASP A 8 -6.53 -8.14 4.82
CA ASP A 8 -6.01 -8.36 6.17
C ASP A 8 -4.68 -7.63 6.38
N TYR A 9 -3.78 -7.64 5.40
CA TYR A 9 -2.54 -6.87 5.44
C TYR A 9 -2.78 -5.36 5.48
N LEU A 10 -3.76 -4.83 4.75
CA LEU A 10 -4.15 -3.42 4.84
C LEU A 10 -4.55 -3.04 6.27
N ARG A 11 -5.36 -3.88 6.92
CA ARG A 11 -5.76 -3.68 8.32
C ARG A 11 -4.58 -3.77 9.29
N ILE A 12 -3.63 -4.68 9.04
CA ILE A 12 -2.41 -4.80 9.85
C ILE A 12 -1.53 -3.56 9.67
N ALA A 13 -1.32 -3.10 8.43
CA ALA A 13 -0.56 -1.89 8.13
C ALA A 13 -1.15 -0.65 8.80
N GLU A 14 -2.47 -0.51 8.77
CA GLU A 14 -3.17 0.56 9.45
C GLU A 14 -2.97 0.51 10.97
N ASN A 15 -3.12 -0.66 11.59
CA ASN A 15 -2.90 -0.82 13.02
C ASN A 15 -1.46 -0.51 13.41
N ALA A 16 -0.48 -0.99 12.63
CA ALA A 16 0.93 -0.69 12.81
C ALA A 16 1.19 0.83 12.75
N TYR A 17 0.62 1.52 11.77
CA TYR A 17 0.71 2.97 11.67
C TYR A 17 0.13 3.66 12.92
N ASN A 18 -1.04 3.23 13.39
CA ASN A 18 -1.74 3.83 14.53
C ASN A 18 -0.95 3.69 15.84
N VAL A 19 -0.19 2.61 16.00
CA VAL A 19 0.71 2.40 17.16
C VAL A 19 2.12 2.92 16.92
N GLN A 20 2.33 3.71 15.86
CA GLN A 20 3.61 4.33 15.49
C GLN A 20 4.72 3.34 15.11
N ALA A 21 4.35 2.09 14.79
CA ALA A 21 5.22 1.09 14.18
C ALA A 21 5.34 1.38 12.67
N TYR A 22 5.95 2.54 12.34
CA TYR A 22 5.96 3.08 10.98
C TYR A 22 6.75 2.22 10.00
N SER A 23 7.87 1.64 10.44
CA SER A 23 8.71 0.76 9.62
C SER A 23 7.93 -0.48 9.18
N GLU A 24 7.27 -1.15 10.13
CA GLU A 24 6.45 -2.33 9.87
C GLU A 24 5.26 -2.00 8.97
N SER A 25 4.60 -0.87 9.22
CA SER A 25 3.51 -0.39 8.36
C SER A 25 4.00 -0.14 6.93
N ALA A 26 5.13 0.55 6.76
CA ALA A 26 5.72 0.87 5.46
C ALA A 26 6.11 -0.38 4.67
N GLU A 27 6.71 -1.38 5.32
CA GLU A 27 7.05 -2.66 4.68
C GLU A 27 5.81 -3.40 4.17
N ILE A 28 4.70 -3.36 4.91
CA ILE A 28 3.44 -3.98 4.49
C ILE A 28 2.84 -3.21 3.32
N VAL A 29 2.81 -1.87 3.39
CA VAL A 29 2.31 -1.01 2.31
C VAL A 29 3.12 -1.20 1.03
N GLU A 30 4.44 -1.32 1.12
CA GLU A 30 5.33 -1.61 -0.01
C GLU A 30 4.97 -2.95 -0.67
N LYS A 31 4.81 -4.02 0.12
CA LYS A 31 4.38 -5.33 -0.40
C LYS A 31 3.03 -5.26 -1.09
N LEU A 32 2.07 -4.54 -0.50
CA LEU A 32 0.74 -4.36 -1.08
C LEU A 32 0.76 -3.52 -2.35
N ALA A 33 1.64 -2.52 -2.46
CA ALA A 33 1.79 -1.72 -3.67
C ALA A 33 2.28 -2.57 -4.85
N TYR A 34 3.29 -3.40 -4.64
CA TYR A 34 3.76 -4.34 -5.66
C TYR A 34 2.70 -5.38 -6.01
N PHE A 35 1.99 -5.90 -5.01
CA PHE A 35 0.87 -6.80 -5.25
C PHE A 35 -0.23 -6.15 -6.10
N ALA A 36 -0.58 -4.88 -5.85
CA ALA A 36 -1.64 -4.17 -6.56
C ALA A 36 -1.33 -3.95 -8.06
N ILE A 37 -0.05 -3.76 -8.42
CA ILE A 37 0.36 -3.55 -9.81
C ILE A 37 0.63 -4.85 -10.58
N ASP A 38 0.80 -5.97 -9.87
CA ASP A 38 1.06 -7.28 -10.48
C ASP A 38 -0.18 -7.77 -11.26
N ARG A 39 -0.06 -7.89 -12.58
CA ARG A 39 -1.15 -8.32 -13.47
C ARG A 39 -1.46 -9.82 -13.36
N GLU A 40 -0.55 -10.61 -12.82
CA GLU A 40 -0.66 -12.07 -12.74
C GLU A 40 -1.17 -12.56 -11.37
N ASN A 41 -1.46 -11.64 -10.45
CA ASN A 41 -1.88 -11.93 -9.07
C ASN A 41 -3.30 -12.53 -8.91
N GLY A 42 -4.01 -12.78 -10.01
CA GLY A 42 -5.34 -13.41 -10.01
C GLY A 42 -6.49 -12.52 -9.52
N LEU A 43 -6.27 -11.22 -9.28
CA LEU A 43 -7.34 -10.30 -8.91
C LEU A 43 -8.25 -9.99 -10.10
N SER A 44 -9.56 -9.89 -9.84
CA SER A 44 -10.50 -9.30 -10.80
C SER A 44 -10.20 -7.81 -11.01
N PRO A 45 -10.65 -7.20 -12.12
CA PRO A 45 -10.45 -5.76 -12.35
C PRO A 45 -11.00 -4.89 -11.19
N GLN A 46 -12.16 -5.26 -10.65
CA GLN A 46 -12.78 -4.54 -9.54
C GLN A 46 -11.94 -4.66 -8.25
N GLN A 47 -11.49 -5.87 -7.91
CA GLN A 47 -10.63 -6.09 -6.74
C GLN A 47 -9.31 -5.32 -6.86
N ARG A 48 -8.74 -5.24 -8.06
CA ARG A 48 -7.52 -4.47 -8.31
C ARG A 48 -7.73 -2.99 -8.05
N VAL A 49 -8.84 -2.41 -8.53
CA VAL A 49 -9.18 -1.00 -8.26
C VAL A 49 -9.30 -0.76 -6.76
N GLU A 50 -10.02 -1.63 -6.05
CA GLU A 50 -10.21 -1.50 -4.60
C GLU A 50 -8.88 -1.56 -3.82
N ILE A 51 -8.02 -2.54 -4.12
CA ILE A 51 -6.71 -2.67 -3.46
C ILE A 51 -5.81 -1.49 -3.83
N THR A 52 -5.77 -1.07 -5.09
CA THR A 52 -4.98 0.08 -5.53
C THR A 52 -5.39 1.35 -4.79
N GLU A 53 -6.68 1.65 -4.69
CA GLU A 53 -7.14 2.84 -3.98
C GLU A 53 -6.86 2.77 -2.48
N ALA A 54 -7.06 1.61 -1.85
CA ALA A 54 -6.73 1.42 -0.43
C ALA A 54 -5.22 1.60 -0.15
N VAL A 55 -4.36 1.08 -1.03
CA VAL A 55 -2.91 1.25 -0.91
C VAL A 55 -2.50 2.72 -1.09
N LYS A 56 -3.07 3.43 -2.07
CA LYS A 56 -2.82 4.88 -2.24
C LYS A 56 -3.22 5.67 -1.01
N GLN A 57 -4.35 5.35 -0.38
CA GLN A 57 -4.77 5.97 0.87
C GLN A 57 -3.78 5.68 2.01
N ALA A 58 -3.32 4.43 2.13
CA ALA A 58 -2.31 4.06 3.11
C ALA A 58 -0.98 4.82 2.90
N ILE A 59 -0.50 4.91 1.65
CA ILE A 59 0.67 5.73 1.29
C ILE A 59 0.45 7.20 1.68
N GLY A 60 -0.73 7.76 1.41
CA GLY A 60 -1.06 9.15 1.71
C GLY A 60 -0.91 9.51 3.19
N ARG A 61 -1.13 8.55 4.10
CA ARG A 61 -0.93 8.76 5.54
C ARG A 61 0.53 9.06 5.91
N PHE A 62 1.49 8.45 5.20
CA PHE A 62 2.92 8.65 5.45
C PHE A 62 3.43 10.05 5.15
N THR A 63 2.64 10.91 4.49
CA THR A 63 2.92 12.36 4.39
C THR A 63 3.07 13.02 5.76
N PHE A 64 2.47 12.43 6.81
CA PHE A 64 2.55 12.92 8.19
C PHE A 64 3.47 12.05 9.07
N CYS A 65 4.25 11.13 8.48
CA CYS A 65 5.20 10.32 9.23
C CYS A 65 6.37 11.21 9.71
N PRO A 66 6.76 11.16 11.00
CA PRO A 66 7.85 11.98 11.52
C PRO A 66 9.23 11.53 11.07
N ASP A 67 9.37 10.30 10.58
CA ASP A 67 10.62 9.77 10.04
C ASP A 67 10.71 10.10 8.55
N GLU A 68 11.65 11.00 8.19
CA GLU A 68 11.82 11.47 6.81
C GLU A 68 12.19 10.36 5.83
N TYR A 69 13.00 9.39 6.26
CA TYR A 69 13.42 8.28 5.40
C TYR A 69 12.23 7.37 5.06
N ILE A 70 11.41 7.04 6.06
CA ILE A 70 10.21 6.22 5.86
C ILE A 70 9.18 6.99 5.03
N TRP A 71 8.99 8.28 5.29
CA TRP A 71 8.13 9.15 4.51
C TRP A 71 8.53 9.15 3.03
N GLU A 72 9.78 9.49 2.71
CA GLU A 72 10.28 9.60 1.34
C GLU A 72 10.11 8.27 0.60
N LYS A 73 10.55 7.17 1.22
CA LYS A 73 10.47 5.83 0.63
C LYS A 73 9.02 5.44 0.34
N THR A 74 8.12 5.64 1.31
CA THR A 74 6.73 5.17 1.19
C THR A 74 5.92 6.04 0.23
N CYS A 75 6.08 7.36 0.28
CA CYS A 75 5.43 8.27 -0.65
C CYS A 75 5.92 8.07 -2.09
N GLY A 76 7.18 7.70 -2.30
CA GLY A 76 7.70 7.35 -3.62
C GLY A 76 6.98 6.18 -4.31
N LEU A 77 6.33 5.29 -3.54
CA LEU A 77 5.55 4.18 -4.10
C LEU A 77 4.35 4.65 -4.93
N ILE A 78 3.87 5.89 -4.75
CA ILE A 78 2.76 6.43 -5.54
C ILE A 78 3.06 6.40 -7.05
N ASP A 79 4.34 6.46 -7.41
CA ASP A 79 4.80 6.49 -8.80
C ASP A 79 4.55 5.16 -9.53
N LEU A 80 4.43 4.04 -8.79
CA LEU A 80 4.05 2.73 -9.33
C LEU A 80 2.66 2.77 -10.01
N PHE A 81 1.78 3.65 -9.55
CA PHE A 81 0.40 3.74 -10.03
C PHE A 81 0.21 4.76 -11.15
N ARG A 82 1.23 5.57 -11.48
CA ARG A 82 1.13 6.62 -12.51
C ARG A 82 0.83 6.07 -13.92
N TRP A 83 1.20 4.82 -14.18
CA TRP A 83 1.04 4.20 -15.52
C TRP A 83 -0.20 3.31 -15.66
N GLN A 84 -1.06 3.24 -14.63
CA GLN A 84 -2.28 2.41 -14.68
C GLN A 84 -3.49 3.10 -15.34
N ILE A 85 -3.38 4.38 -15.70
CA ILE A 85 -4.41 5.12 -16.46
C ILE A 85 -4.06 5.09 -17.95
N LYS A 86 -4.43 4.02 -18.65
CA LYS A 86 -4.61 3.98 -20.11
C LYS A 86 -5.69 2.99 -20.48
#